data_AF-A0A9W3H449-F1
#
_entry.id   AF-A0A9W3H449-F1
#
_cell.length_a   1.000
_cell.length_b   1.000
_cell.length_c   1.000
_cell.angle_alpha   90.00
_cell.angle_beta   90.00
_cell.angle_gamma   90.00
#
_symmetry.space_group_name_H-M   'P 1'
#
loop_
_entity.id
_entity.type
_entity.pdbx_description
1 polymer ?
#
loop_
_entity_poly.entity_id
_entity_poly.type
_entity_poly.pdbx_seq_one_letter_code
_entity_poly.pdbx_strand_id
1 'polypeptide(L)'
;PDLPSSFPADPPKQVLLKLQPTRVAVGSPFTIECRVPSVAPLEGLTVTLLRGSEVLHSQTFEGTALSPQEAMVTYSAEAQLEDSSHNFSCQAKMDLRSRGVKVVDSVSDSQALEVF
;
A
#
# COMPACT_ATOMS: atom_id res chain seq x y z
N PRO A 1 20.81 -27.25 -20.48
CA PRO A 1 19.67 -26.90 -19.61
C PRO A 1 20.14 -25.87 -18.57
N ASP A 2 20.36 -24.66 -19.05
CA ASP A 2 20.92 -23.56 -18.27
C ASP A 2 19.78 -22.91 -17.47
N LEU A 3 19.99 -22.76 -16.15
CA LEU A 3 19.00 -22.23 -15.20
C LEU A 3 18.46 -20.88 -15.70
N PRO A 4 17.15 -20.61 -15.63
CA PRO A 4 16.68 -19.26 -15.91
C PRO A 4 17.18 -18.35 -14.79
N SER A 5 18.10 -17.47 -15.21
CA SER A 5 18.49 -16.20 -14.61
C SER A 5 17.51 -15.73 -13.55
N SER A 6 17.98 -15.64 -12.30
CA SER A 6 17.31 -14.92 -11.23
C SER A 6 16.96 -13.52 -11.73
N PHE A 7 15.72 -13.33 -12.19
CA PHE A 7 15.19 -12.02 -12.54
C PHE A 7 15.34 -11.10 -11.32
N PRO A 8 15.94 -9.90 -11.47
CA PRO A 8 16.05 -8.96 -10.36
C PRO A 8 14.64 -8.53 -9.92
N ALA A 9 14.29 -8.85 -8.67
CA ALA A 9 13.11 -8.31 -8.03
C ALA A 9 13.50 -7.02 -7.30
N ASP A 10 12.72 -5.95 -7.48
CA ASP A 10 12.84 -4.74 -6.66
C ASP A 10 11.70 -4.73 -5.65
N PRO A 11 11.98 -5.07 -4.37
CA PRO A 11 10.96 -5.12 -3.33
C PRO A 11 10.50 -3.70 -2.95
N PRO A 12 9.31 -3.56 -2.34
CA PRO A 12 8.82 -2.27 -1.86
C PRO A 12 9.74 -1.74 -0.75
N LYS A 13 10.59 -0.76 -1.08
CA LYS A 13 11.50 -0.12 -0.12
C LYS A 13 10.81 0.97 0.69
N GLN A 14 9.85 1.65 0.08
CA GLN A 14 9.13 2.77 0.66
C GLN A 14 7.65 2.66 0.30
N VAL A 15 6.80 3.07 1.24
CA VAL A 15 5.36 3.24 1.01
C VAL A 15 5.01 4.66 1.44
N LEU A 16 4.39 5.41 0.55
CA LEU A 16 3.92 6.76 0.84
C LEU A 16 2.41 6.72 1.00
N LEU A 17 1.95 7.08 2.20
CA LEU A 17 0.55 7.36 2.46
C LEU A 17 0.29 8.86 2.21
N LYS A 18 -0.90 9.18 1.69
CA LYS A 18 -1.39 10.55 1.62
C LYS A 18 -2.89 10.58 1.85
N LEU A 19 -3.32 11.33 2.86
CA LEU A 19 -4.73 11.62 3.12
C LEU A 19 -5.12 12.93 2.45
N GLN A 20 -6.25 12.96 1.74
CA GLN A 20 -6.73 14.15 1.04
C GLN A 20 -8.26 14.28 1.16
N PRO A 21 -8.77 15.33 1.82
CA PRO A 21 -8.05 16.27 2.68
C PRO A 21 -7.59 15.61 3.99
N THR A 22 -6.60 16.20 4.68
CA THR A 22 -6.18 15.78 6.04
C THR A 22 -7.13 16.25 7.13
N ARG A 23 -8.01 17.21 6.83
CA ARG A 23 -9.06 17.72 7.70
C ARG A 23 -10.40 17.68 6.98
N VAL A 24 -11.40 17.01 7.56
CA VAL A 24 -12.68 16.71 6.90
C VAL A 24 -13.81 16.74 7.91
N ALA A 25 -15.01 17.17 7.51
CA ALA A 25 -16.17 17.16 8.40
C ALA A 25 -16.71 15.74 8.56
N VAL A 26 -17.30 15.42 9.71
CA VAL A 26 -18.00 14.13 9.90
C VAL A 26 -19.00 13.87 8.77
N GLY A 27 -18.99 12.66 8.22
CA GLY A 27 -19.86 12.23 7.13
C GLY A 27 -19.43 12.74 5.74
N SER A 28 -18.31 13.46 5.64
CA SER A 28 -17.77 13.88 4.34
C SER A 28 -16.75 12.86 3.81
N PRO A 29 -16.67 12.68 2.48
CA PRO A 29 -15.72 11.76 1.88
C PRO A 29 -14.29 12.32 1.95
N PHE A 30 -13.33 11.44 2.21
CA PHE A 30 -11.90 11.70 2.09
C PHE A 30 -11.23 10.56 1.31
N THR A 31 -10.07 10.85 0.75
CA THR A 31 -9.32 9.94 -0.10
C THR A 31 -8.02 9.54 0.57
N ILE A 32 -7.79 8.23 0.63
CA ILE A 32 -6.57 7.60 1.09
C ILE A 32 -5.80 7.14 -0.13
N GLU A 33 -4.58 7.65 -0.31
CA GLU A 33 -3.72 7.32 -1.43
C GLU A 33 -2.43 6.66 -0.91
N CYS A 34 -2.18 5.42 -1.33
CA CYS A 34 -0.95 4.69 -1.06
C CYS A 34 -0.14 4.58 -2.34
N ARG A 35 1.13 4.99 -2.30
CA ARG A 35 2.07 4.86 -3.41
C ARG A 35 3.27 4.02 -3.01
N VAL A 36 3.63 3.08 -3.87
CA VAL A 36 4.80 2.21 -3.72
C VAL A 36 5.68 2.41 -4.95
N PRO A 37 6.68 3.30 -4.88
CA PRO A 37 7.53 3.58 -6.02
C PRO A 37 8.51 2.43 -6.29
N SER A 38 8.83 2.22 -7.56
CA SER A 38 9.89 1.33 -8.03
C SER A 38 9.78 -0.13 -7.56
N VAL A 39 8.62 -0.75 -7.72
CA VAL A 39 8.40 -2.17 -7.33
C VAL A 39 8.26 -3.08 -8.54
N ALA A 40 8.92 -4.24 -8.53
CA ALA A 40 8.78 -5.28 -9.56
C ALA A 40 9.17 -6.67 -9.07
N PRO A 41 8.45 -7.73 -9.48
CA PRO A 41 7.22 -7.72 -10.29
C PRO A 41 5.99 -7.31 -9.47
N LEU A 42 4.94 -6.82 -10.11
CA LEU A 42 3.70 -6.46 -9.42
C LEU A 42 2.90 -7.67 -8.93
N GLU A 43 3.03 -8.83 -9.59
CA GLU A 43 2.27 -10.07 -9.32
C GLU A 43 2.29 -10.55 -7.85
N GLY A 44 3.34 -10.22 -7.10
CA GLY A 44 3.45 -10.60 -5.68
C GLY A 44 3.01 -9.51 -4.71
N LEU A 45 2.66 -8.32 -5.19
CA LEU A 45 2.43 -7.13 -4.38
C LEU A 45 0.96 -7.03 -3.96
N THR A 46 0.75 -7.00 -2.66
CA THR A 46 -0.52 -6.69 -2.00
C THR A 46 -0.35 -5.43 -1.16
N VAL A 47 -1.11 -4.38 -1.49
CA VAL A 47 -1.15 -3.15 -0.70
C VAL A 47 -2.43 -3.13 0.12
N THR A 48 -2.28 -3.00 1.42
CA THR A 48 -3.36 -3.01 2.40
C THR A 48 -3.43 -1.66 3.09
N LEU A 49 -4.60 -1.04 3.03
CA LEU A 49 -4.93 0.19 3.75
C LEU A 49 -5.46 -0.18 5.12
N LEU A 50 -4.88 0.44 6.14
CA LEU A 50 -5.15 0.16 7.53
C LEU A 50 -5.62 1.43 8.23
N ARG A 51 -6.67 1.31 9.03
CA ARG A 51 -7.12 2.31 10.00
C ARG A 51 -6.85 1.75 11.40
N GLY A 52 -5.77 2.20 12.03
CA GLY A 52 -5.24 1.59 13.24
C GLY A 52 -4.87 0.13 12.98
N SER A 53 -5.67 -0.80 13.49
CA SER A 53 -5.53 -2.24 13.28
C SER A 53 -6.56 -2.84 12.31
N GLU A 54 -7.51 -2.05 11.83
CA GLU A 54 -8.57 -2.48 10.93
C GLU A 54 -8.13 -2.39 9.47
N VAL A 55 -8.46 -3.40 8.66
CA VAL A 55 -8.19 -3.40 7.21
C VAL A 55 -9.37 -2.75 6.50
N LEU A 56 -9.12 -1.58 5.90
CA LEU A 56 -10.13 -0.84 5.13
C LEU A 56 -10.24 -1.36 3.69
N HIS A 57 -9.09 -1.55 3.04
CA HIS A 57 -9.03 -1.99 1.66
C HIS A 57 -7.76 -2.81 1.44
N SER A 58 -7.84 -3.82 0.58
CA SER A 58 -6.69 -4.61 0.20
C SER A 58 -6.71 -4.79 -1.31
N GLN A 59 -5.64 -4.35 -1.96
CA GLN A 59 -5.47 -4.43 -3.40
C GLN A 59 -4.28 -5.33 -3.71
N THR A 60 -4.54 -6.43 -4.39
CA THR A 60 -3.47 -7.26 -4.97
C THR A 60 -3.26 -6.84 -6.41
N PHE A 61 -2.00 -6.72 -6.81
CA PHE A 61 -1.62 -6.34 -8.16
C PHE A 61 -1.31 -7.61 -8.97
N GLU A 62 -1.85 -7.67 -10.18
CA GLU A 62 -1.59 -8.75 -11.12
C GLU A 62 -0.77 -8.17 -12.27
N GLY A 63 0.54 -8.42 -12.27
CA GLY A 63 1.42 -7.86 -13.28
C GLY A 63 2.77 -8.55 -13.36
N THR A 64 3.08 -9.12 -14.52
CA THR A 64 4.36 -9.76 -14.84
C THR A 64 5.43 -8.76 -15.29
N ALA A 65 5.14 -7.46 -15.22
CA ALA A 65 6.08 -6.42 -15.59
C ALA A 65 7.40 -6.60 -14.84
N LEU A 66 8.45 -6.85 -15.61
CA LEU A 66 9.79 -7.11 -15.11
C LEU A 66 10.54 -5.83 -14.77
N SER A 67 10.03 -4.67 -15.22
CA SER A 67 10.56 -3.35 -14.89
C SER A 67 9.89 -2.78 -13.64
N PRO A 68 10.65 -2.10 -12.75
CA PRO A 68 10.10 -1.43 -11.58
C PRO A 68 9.05 -0.40 -12.01
N GLN A 69 7.84 -0.54 -11.48
CA GLN A 69 6.73 0.37 -11.71
C GLN A 69 6.26 0.99 -10.39
N GLU A 70 5.57 2.11 -10.48
CA GLU A 70 4.87 2.68 -9.33
C GLU A 70 3.52 1.98 -9.19
N ALA A 71 3.29 1.36 -8.03
CA ALA A 71 1.99 0.83 -7.67
C ALA A 71 1.24 1.89 -6.86
N MET A 72 0.03 2.23 -7.28
CA MET A 72 -0.80 3.23 -6.63
C MET A 72 -2.17 2.63 -6.29
N VAL A 73 -2.59 2.80 -5.03
CA VAL A 73 -3.90 2.39 -4.55
C VAL A 73 -4.60 3.61 -3.97
N THR A 74 -5.83 3.83 -4.42
CA THR A 74 -6.66 4.94 -3.96
C THR A 74 -7.96 4.36 -3.41
N TYR A 75 -8.34 4.77 -2.21
CA TYR A 75 -9.58 4.36 -1.55
C TYR A 75 -10.30 5.58 -1.01
N SER A 76 -11.60 5.63 -1.25
CA SER A 76 -12.49 6.70 -0.80
C SER A 76 -13.28 6.19 0.40
N ALA A 77 -13.16 6.87 1.53
CA ALA A 77 -13.88 6.54 2.75
C ALA A 77 -14.68 7.76 3.24
N GLU A 78 -15.70 7.53 4.05
CA GLU A 78 -16.46 8.59 4.71
C GLU A 78 -15.88 8.83 6.10
N ALA A 79 -15.62 10.09 6.44
CA ALA A 79 -15.00 10.45 7.71
C ALA A 79 -15.97 10.23 8.88
N GLN A 80 -15.53 9.45 9.85
CA GLN A 80 -16.24 9.18 11.09
C GLN A 80 -15.53 9.88 12.25
N LEU A 81 -16.28 10.20 13.31
CA LEU A 81 -15.70 10.82 14.51
C LEU A 81 -14.58 9.95 15.11
N GLU A 82 -14.71 8.63 14.99
CA GLU A 82 -13.75 7.65 15.48
C GLU A 82 -12.44 7.62 14.65
N ASP A 83 -12.46 8.02 13.36
CA ASP A 83 -11.26 8.10 12.52
C ASP A 83 -10.23 9.07 13.09
N SER A 84 -10.66 10.09 13.84
CA SER A 84 -9.74 11.02 14.55
C SER A 84 -8.92 10.34 15.65
N SER A 85 -9.38 9.20 16.15
CA SER A 85 -8.70 8.39 17.18
C SER A 85 -7.80 7.30 16.58
N HIS A 86 -7.86 7.08 15.27
CA HIS A 86 -7.08 6.07 14.57
C HIS A 86 -6.11 6.71 13.59
N ASN A 87 -4.93 6.11 13.46
CA ASN A 87 -4.00 6.51 12.42
C ASN A 87 -4.17 5.63 11.18
N PHE A 88 -4.18 6.25 10.01
CA PHE A 88 -4.15 5.57 8.74
C PHE A 88 -2.73 5.14 8.42
N SER A 89 -2.55 3.96 7.86
CA SER A 89 -1.27 3.45 7.36
C SER A 89 -1.48 2.60 6.12
N CYS A 90 -0.46 2.50 5.28
CA CYS A 90 -0.44 1.63 4.11
C CYS A 90 0.63 0.57 4.33
N GLN A 91 0.26 -0.70 4.22
CA GLN A 91 1.19 -1.82 4.23
C GLN A 91 1.30 -2.42 2.83
N ALA A 92 2.51 -2.39 2.26
CA ALA A 92 2.84 -3.08 1.02
C ALA A 92 3.55 -4.38 1.35
N LYS A 93 2.93 -5.51 0.99
CA LYS A 93 3.47 -6.86 1.20
C LYS A 93 3.73 -7.51 -0.14
N MET A 94 4.92 -8.05 -0.32
CA MET A 94 5.34 -8.65 -1.56
C MET A 94 5.77 -10.10 -1.34
N ASP A 95 5.05 -11.05 -1.93
CA ASP A 95 5.43 -12.46 -1.90
C ASP A 95 6.33 -12.79 -3.10
N LEU A 96 7.61 -13.07 -2.80
CA LEU A 96 8.63 -13.40 -3.79
C LEU A 96 9.15 -14.84 -3.62
N ARG A 97 8.36 -15.71 -2.96
CA ARG A 97 8.78 -17.09 -2.65
C ARG A 97 9.10 -17.88 -3.92
N SER A 98 8.35 -17.64 -5.00
CA SER A 98 8.57 -18.23 -6.32
C SER A 98 9.94 -17.87 -6.94
N ARG A 99 10.56 -16.78 -6.48
CA ARG A 99 11.88 -16.30 -6.92
C ARG A 99 13.01 -16.60 -5.93
N GLY A 100 12.72 -17.35 -4.86
CA GLY A 100 13.69 -17.68 -3.81
C GLY A 100 13.95 -16.57 -2.79
N VAL A 101 13.19 -15.47 -2.85
CA VAL A 101 13.26 -14.37 -1.86
C VAL A 101 12.15 -14.58 -0.82
N LYS A 102 12.40 -14.19 0.44
CA LYS A 102 11.37 -14.21 1.49
C LYS A 102 10.28 -13.18 1.19
N VAL A 103 9.14 -13.31 1.88
CA VAL A 103 8.11 -12.26 1.87
C VAL A 103 8.70 -10.98 2.42
N VAL A 104 8.59 -9.88 1.67
CA VAL A 104 9.04 -8.56 2.10
C VAL A 104 7.81 -7.72 2.37
N ASP A 105 7.77 -7.05 3.51
CA ASP A 105 6.76 -6.06 3.83
C ASP A 105 7.40 -4.70 4.12
N SER A 106 6.68 -3.65 3.77
CA SER A 106 7.02 -2.28 4.05
C SER A 106 5.76 -1.53 4.44
N VAL A 107 5.86 -0.64 5.41
CA VAL A 107 4.73 0.10 5.96
C VAL A 107 5.04 1.59 5.86
N SER A 108 4.04 2.38 5.49
CA SER A 108 4.16 3.84 5.43
C SER A 108 4.20 4.44 6.83
N ASP A 109 4.66 5.69 6.92
CA ASP A 109 4.36 6.51 8.07
C ASP A 109 2.83 6.60 8.29
N SER A 110 2.46 6.63 9.57
CA SER A 110 1.09 6.76 10.00
C SER A 110 0.64 8.22 9.89
N GLN A 111 -0.58 8.46 9.37
CA GLN A 111 -1.19 9.80 9.33
C GLN A 111 -2.53 9.81 10.06
N ALA A 112 -2.76 10.86 10.83
CA ALA A 112 -4.04 11.12 11.48
C ALA A 112 -4.95 11.94 10.55
N LEU A 113 -6.23 11.60 10.53
CA LEU A 113 -7.27 12.39 9.87
C LEU A 113 -7.93 13.29 10.92
N GLU A 114 -7.93 14.60 10.71
CA GLU A 114 -8.61 15.54 11.60
C GLU A 114 -10.09 15.64 11.21
N VAL A 115 -10.96 15.10 12.06
CA VAL A 115 -12.41 15.14 11.84
C VAL A 115 -13.04 16.23 12.72
N PHE A 116 -13.86 17.11 12.13
CA PHE A 116 -14.49 18.24 12.83
C PHE A 116 -16.00 18.34 12.59
#